data_AF-A0A6C0D0Q4-F1
#
_entry.id   AF-A0A6C0D0Q4-F1
#
_cell.length_a   1.000
_cell.length_b   1.000
_cell.length_c   1.000
_cell.angle_alpha   90.00
_cell.angle_beta   90.00
_cell.angle_gamma   90.00
#
_symmetry.space_group_name_H-M   'P 1'
#
loop_
_entity.id
_entity.type
_entity.pdbx_description
1 polymer ?
#
loop_
_entity_poly.entity_id
_entity_poly.type
_entity_poly.pdbx_seq_one_letter_code
_entity_poly.pdbx_strand_id
1 'polypeptide(L)'
;MSETDILIEFKTSLINFFDELIDQFPNEGDLIVIRIFLKDQIPIKDIMDIFLLKINKDDQHLKKMVKERNESFFLDHNIFDSLGRDRINHFKKIWRSGNLDQEDKLVIWKWVDLFIHISDKYVKAKNP
;
A
#
# COMPACT_ATOMS: atom_id res chain seq x y z
N MET A 1 22.57 -1.47 -1.79
CA MET A 1 21.47 -0.48 -1.81
C MET A 1 21.37 0.08 -0.40
N SER A 2 21.44 1.40 -0.25
CA SER A 2 21.38 2.03 1.08
C SER A 2 19.94 2.03 1.63
N GLU A 3 19.78 2.28 2.94
CA GLU A 3 18.46 2.47 3.55
C GLU A 3 17.66 3.58 2.82
N THR A 4 18.34 4.69 2.49
CA THR A 4 17.74 5.83 1.79
C THR A 4 17.28 5.46 0.39
N ASP A 5 18.06 4.68 -0.37
CA ASP A 5 17.65 4.23 -1.71
C ASP A 5 16.38 3.38 -1.66
N ILE A 6 16.27 2.49 -0.66
CA ILE A 6 15.10 1.62 -0.47
C ILE A 6 13.85 2.45 -0.11
N LEU A 7 14.01 3.48 0.73
CA LEU A 7 12.92 4.40 1.05
C LEU A 7 12.46 5.18 -0.20
N ILE A 8 13.39 5.63 -1.05
CA ILE A 8 13.05 6.30 -2.32
C ILE A 8 12.32 5.33 -3.27
N GLU A 9 12.78 4.08 -3.39
CA GLU A 9 12.13 3.01 -4.17
C GLU A 9 10.69 2.80 -3.66
N PHE A 10 10.50 2.71 -2.34
CA PHE A 10 9.19 2.56 -1.72
C PHE A 10 8.26 3.73 -2.00
N LYS A 11 8.75 4.98 -1.84
CA LYS A 11 7.98 6.19 -2.12
C LYS A 11 7.51 6.25 -3.57
N THR A 12 8.44 6.00 -4.48
CA THR A 12 8.18 6.04 -5.91
C THR A 12 7.13 4.99 -6.29
N SER A 13 7.27 3.78 -5.74
CA SER A 13 6.32 2.68 -5.97
C SER A 13 4.93 3.01 -5.43
N LEU A 14 4.83 3.60 -4.24
CA LEU A 14 3.56 4.06 -3.68
C LEU A 14 2.90 5.14 -4.54
N ILE A 15 3.66 6.14 -4.98
CA ILE A 15 3.12 7.21 -5.84
C ILE A 15 2.62 6.63 -7.16
N ASN A 16 3.39 5.76 -7.81
CA ASN A 16 3.00 5.14 -9.07
C ASN A 16 1.72 4.30 -8.91
N PHE A 17 1.61 3.54 -7.82
CA PHE A 17 0.40 2.79 -7.50
C PHE A 17 -0.83 3.69 -7.35
N PHE A 18 -0.71 4.81 -6.63
CA PHE A 18 -1.82 5.76 -6.51
C PHE A 18 -2.12 6.50 -7.81
N ASP A 19 -1.11 6.80 -8.64
CA ASP A 19 -1.32 7.40 -9.96
C ASP A 19 -2.10 6.41 -10.86
N GLU A 20 -1.77 5.12 -10.87
CA GLU A 20 -2.56 4.08 -11.58
C GLU A 20 -3.99 3.95 -11.06
N LEU A 21 -4.19 3.98 -9.74
CA LEU A 21 -5.54 3.95 -9.17
C LEU A 21 -6.35 5.20 -9.51
N ILE A 22 -5.73 6.38 -9.58
CA ILE A 22 -6.41 7.61 -10.00
C ILE A 22 -6.83 7.50 -11.46
N ASP A 23 -5.97 6.97 -12.33
CA ASP A 23 -6.29 6.77 -13.75
C ASP A 23 -7.47 5.79 -13.94
N GLN A 24 -7.54 4.73 -13.13
CA GLN A 24 -8.65 3.77 -13.14
C GLN A 24 -9.92 4.32 -12.48
N PHE A 25 -9.79 5.15 -11.44
CA PHE A 25 -10.88 5.71 -10.65
C PHE A 25 -10.84 7.24 -10.61
N PRO A 26 -10.99 7.93 -11.76
CA PRO A 26 -10.77 9.38 -11.85
C PRO A 26 -11.77 10.21 -11.03
N ASN A 27 -12.91 9.61 -10.66
CA ASN A 27 -13.93 10.26 -9.83
C ASN A 27 -13.69 10.07 -8.31
N GLU A 28 -12.73 9.22 -7.91
CA GLU A 28 -12.34 9.05 -6.51
C GLU A 28 -11.32 10.12 -6.12
N GLY A 29 -11.80 11.36 -5.93
CA GLY A 29 -10.95 12.52 -5.56
C GLY A 29 -10.12 12.30 -4.29
N ASP A 30 -10.50 11.32 -3.49
CA ASP A 30 -9.81 10.94 -2.27
C ASP A 30 -8.46 10.27 -2.51
N LEU A 31 -8.30 9.59 -3.65
CA LEU A 31 -7.03 9.03 -4.11
C LEU A 31 -6.03 10.15 -4.45
N ILE A 32 -6.50 11.22 -5.10
CA ILE A 32 -5.69 12.41 -5.43
C ILE A 32 -5.15 13.04 -4.15
N VAL A 33 -6.00 13.18 -3.13
CA VAL A 33 -5.60 13.73 -1.84
C VAL A 33 -4.53 12.86 -1.18
N ILE A 34 -4.73 11.53 -1.10
CA ILE A 34 -3.73 10.61 -0.52
C ILE A 34 -2.39 10.71 -1.27
N ARG A 35 -2.44 10.75 -2.61
CA ARG A 35 -1.26 10.89 -3.46
C ARG A 35 -0.49 12.18 -3.15
N ILE A 36 -1.16 13.31 -2.98
CA ILE A 36 -0.53 14.58 -2.58
C ILE A 36 0.12 14.45 -1.19
N PHE A 37 -0.57 13.87 -0.21
CA PHE A 37 -0.01 13.66 1.13
C PHE A 37 1.24 12.79 1.12
N LEU A 38 1.21 11.66 0.39
CA LEU A 38 2.34 10.75 0.21
C LEU A 38 3.54 11.44 -0.44
N LYS A 39 3.28 12.28 -1.43
CA LYS A 39 4.34 12.98 -2.16
C LYS A 39 4.96 14.10 -1.33
N ASP A 40 4.14 14.94 -0.70
CA ASP A 40 4.59 16.27 -0.25
C ASP A 40 4.52 16.49 1.26
N GLN A 41 3.76 15.69 2.02
CA GLN A 41 3.48 15.99 3.43
C GLN A 41 3.98 14.96 4.44
N ILE A 42 4.03 13.68 4.08
CA ILE A 42 4.40 12.62 5.03
C ILE A 42 5.85 12.18 4.77
N PRO A 43 6.73 12.21 5.78
CA PRO A 43 8.06 11.62 5.67
C PRO A 43 7.96 10.14 5.29
N ILE A 44 8.69 9.73 4.25
CA ILE A 44 8.60 8.36 3.74
C ILE A 44 8.96 7.30 4.78
N LYS A 45 9.89 7.62 5.68
CA LYS A 45 10.28 6.74 6.76
C LYS A 45 9.09 6.40 7.66
N ASP A 46 8.25 7.38 7.98
CA ASP A 46 7.05 7.16 8.81
C ASP A 46 6.07 6.24 8.09
N ILE A 47 5.90 6.41 6.77
CA ILE A 47 5.05 5.54 5.94
C ILE A 47 5.59 4.10 5.92
N MET A 48 6.90 3.92 5.77
CA MET A 48 7.56 2.61 5.82
C MET A 48 7.38 1.94 7.19
N ASP A 49 7.64 2.67 8.28
CA ASP A 49 7.54 2.15 9.64
C ASP A 49 6.07 1.78 9.99
N ILE A 50 5.11 2.60 9.56
CA ILE A 50 3.68 2.31 9.67
C ILE A 50 3.29 1.05 8.88
N PHE A 51 3.77 0.93 7.63
CA PHE A 51 3.49 -0.22 6.78
C PHE A 51 4.05 -1.50 7.41
N LEU A 52 5.30 -1.46 7.87
CA LEU A 52 5.96 -2.57 8.57
C LEU A 52 5.22 -2.98 9.85
N LEU A 53 4.80 -2.01 10.66
CA LEU A 53 4.03 -2.27 11.87
C LEU A 53 2.73 -3.02 11.55
N LYS A 54 2.02 -2.62 10.50
CA LYS A 54 0.76 -3.27 10.11
C LYS A 54 1.00 -4.64 9.50
N ILE A 55 1.86 -4.75 8.49
CA ILE A 55 2.03 -5.98 7.72
C ILE A 55 2.64 -7.13 8.55
N ASN A 56 3.45 -6.79 9.57
CA ASN A 56 4.05 -7.76 10.48
C ASN A 56 3.22 -7.98 11.76
N LYS A 57 2.08 -7.29 11.94
CA LYS A 57 1.21 -7.48 13.08
C LYS A 57 0.66 -8.92 13.14
N ASP A 58 0.29 -9.37 14.35
CA ASP A 58 -0.42 -10.62 14.60
C ASP A 58 0.27 -11.84 13.97
N ASP A 59 1.57 -12.01 14.25
CA ASP A 59 2.41 -13.09 13.70
C ASP A 59 2.40 -13.15 12.16
N GLN A 60 2.53 -11.98 11.53
CA GLN A 60 2.54 -11.83 10.07
C GLN A 60 1.27 -12.40 9.40
N HIS A 61 0.13 -12.40 10.10
CA HIS A 61 -1.15 -12.88 9.56
C HIS A 61 -1.48 -12.24 8.22
N LEU A 62 -1.26 -10.92 8.10
CA LEU A 62 -1.49 -10.20 6.85
C LEU A 62 -0.59 -10.66 5.69
N LYS A 63 0.68 -11.01 5.95
CA LYS A 63 1.55 -11.59 4.92
C LYS A 63 1.04 -12.95 4.44
N LYS A 64 0.47 -13.77 5.34
CA LYS A 64 -0.15 -15.06 4.98
C LYS A 64 -1.36 -14.83 4.06
N MET A 65 -2.23 -13.89 4.41
CA MET A 65 -3.38 -13.51 3.57
C MET A 65 -2.96 -13.03 2.17
N VAL A 66 -1.90 -12.21 2.08
CA VAL A 66 -1.37 -11.73 0.80
C VAL A 66 -0.87 -12.90 -0.05
N LYS A 67 -0.13 -13.84 0.54
CA LYS A 67 0.38 -15.03 -0.13
C LYS A 67 -0.73 -15.93 -0.67
N GLU A 68 -1.83 -16.05 0.08
CA GLU A 68 -3.01 -16.84 -0.28
C GLU A 68 -3.97 -16.10 -1.21
N ARG A 69 -3.69 -14.83 -1.56
CA ARG A 69 -4.59 -13.95 -2.31
C ARG A 69 -5.97 -13.85 -1.67
N ASN A 70 -6.01 -13.88 -0.34
CA ASN A 70 -7.24 -13.80 0.41
C ASN A 70 -7.83 -12.38 0.30
N GLU A 71 -8.92 -12.23 -0.43
CA GLU A 71 -9.56 -10.93 -0.67
C GLU A 71 -10.03 -10.23 0.62
N SER A 72 -10.27 -10.96 1.72
CA SER A 72 -10.54 -10.35 3.03
C SER A 72 -9.44 -9.40 3.48
N PHE A 73 -8.22 -9.53 2.93
CA PHE A 73 -7.14 -8.58 3.11
C PHE A 73 -7.57 -7.14 2.79
N PHE A 74 -8.17 -6.90 1.62
CA PHE A 74 -8.62 -5.56 1.21
C PHE A 74 -9.97 -5.15 1.81
N LEU A 75 -10.73 -6.10 2.33
CA LEU A 75 -12.07 -5.84 2.86
C LEU A 75 -12.06 -5.52 4.35
N ASP A 76 -11.17 -6.17 5.11
CA ASP A 76 -11.22 -6.17 6.56
C ASP A 76 -9.94 -5.59 7.18
N HIS A 77 -8.89 -5.35 6.37
CA HIS A 77 -7.64 -4.76 6.82
C HIS A 77 -7.27 -3.53 6.00
N ASN A 78 -7.29 -2.39 6.64
CA ASN A 78 -6.87 -1.15 6.00
C ASN A 78 -5.40 -0.86 6.28
N ILE A 79 -4.53 -1.32 5.38
CA ILE A 79 -3.10 -1.04 5.44
C ILE A 79 -2.79 0.47 5.28
N PHE A 80 -3.62 1.22 4.55
CA PHE A 80 -3.38 2.63 4.22
C PHE A 80 -4.14 3.66 5.07
N ASP A 81 -4.98 3.24 6.04
CA ASP A 81 -5.78 4.17 6.85
C ASP A 81 -4.98 5.20 7.65
N SER A 82 -3.73 4.87 7.95
CA SER A 82 -2.81 5.72 8.68
C SER A 82 -2.20 6.84 7.82
N LEU A 83 -2.49 6.86 6.52
CA LEU A 83 -1.98 7.84 5.56
C LEU A 83 -2.93 9.01 5.33
N GLY A 84 -4.14 8.98 5.90
CA GLY A 84 -5.14 10.05 5.79
C GLY A 84 -5.93 10.20 7.08
N ARG A 85 -6.37 11.42 7.40
CA ARG A 85 -6.97 11.73 8.70
C ARG A 85 -8.37 11.12 8.94
N ASP A 86 -9.06 10.55 7.94
CA ASP A 86 -10.48 10.21 8.14
C ASP A 86 -11.15 9.17 7.21
N ARG A 87 -10.44 8.25 6.53
CA ARG A 87 -11.07 7.52 5.40
C ARG A 87 -10.86 6.00 5.36
N ILE A 88 -11.44 5.37 6.37
CA ILE A 88 -11.48 3.92 6.69
C ILE A 88 -12.13 3.01 5.62
N ASN A 89 -12.53 3.46 4.43
CA ASN A 89 -13.32 2.59 3.53
C ASN A 89 -13.11 2.73 2.01
N HIS A 90 -12.13 3.49 1.51
CA HIS A 90 -12.02 3.66 0.03
C HIS A 90 -11.58 2.39 -0.67
N PHE A 91 -10.53 1.73 -0.17
CA PHE A 91 -10.08 0.48 -0.78
C PHE A 91 -11.18 -0.59 -0.74
N LYS A 92 -11.87 -0.73 0.40
CA LYS A 92 -13.02 -1.62 0.53
C LYS A 92 -14.13 -1.29 -0.48
N LYS A 93 -14.44 -0.01 -0.70
CA LYS A 93 -15.43 0.45 -1.67
C LYS A 93 -15.00 0.16 -3.11
N ILE A 94 -13.76 0.51 -3.46
CA ILE A 94 -13.17 0.24 -4.78
C ILE A 94 -13.18 -1.27 -5.05
N TRP A 95 -12.73 -2.08 -4.09
CA TRP A 95 -12.69 -3.55 -4.19
C TRP A 95 -14.08 -4.18 -4.39
N ARG A 96 -15.13 -3.57 -3.83
CA ARG A 96 -16.53 -4.03 -3.95
C ARG A 96 -17.31 -3.35 -5.08
N SER A 97 -16.75 -2.36 -5.75
CA SER A 97 -17.47 -1.53 -6.73
C SER A 97 -17.95 -2.31 -7.96
N GLY A 98 -17.33 -3.46 -8.25
CA GLY A 98 -17.55 -4.19 -9.49
C GLY A 98 -16.82 -3.59 -10.70
N ASN A 99 -16.08 -2.50 -10.51
CA ASN A 99 -15.30 -1.83 -11.56
C ASN A 99 -13.89 -2.40 -11.73
N LEU A 100 -13.45 -3.29 -10.83
CA LEU A 100 -12.20 -4.04 -10.96
C LEU A 100 -12.50 -5.40 -11.57
N ASP A 101 -11.93 -5.68 -12.73
CA ASP A 101 -11.94 -7.04 -13.27
C ASP A 101 -10.86 -7.92 -12.62
N GLN A 102 -10.71 -9.15 -13.10
CA GLN A 102 -9.71 -10.06 -12.54
C GLN A 102 -8.27 -9.59 -12.81
N GLU A 103 -8.00 -8.97 -13.95
CA GLU A 103 -6.68 -8.46 -14.30
C GLU A 103 -6.31 -7.27 -13.41
N ASP A 104 -7.25 -6.35 -13.18
CA ASP A 104 -7.04 -5.21 -12.28
C ASP A 104 -6.71 -5.67 -10.85
N LYS A 105 -7.48 -6.63 -10.33
CA LYS A 105 -7.21 -7.22 -9.01
C LYS A 105 -5.83 -7.87 -8.93
N LEU A 106 -5.40 -8.55 -9.99
CA LEU A 106 -4.06 -9.15 -10.07
C LEU A 106 -2.97 -8.08 -10.07
N VAL A 107 -3.18 -6.95 -10.74
CA VAL A 107 -2.24 -5.81 -10.72
C VAL A 107 -2.13 -5.24 -9.31
N ILE A 108 -3.24 -5.01 -8.61
CA ILE A 108 -3.22 -4.53 -7.22
C ILE A 108 -2.47 -5.51 -6.30
N TRP A 109 -2.67 -6.82 -6.47
CA TRP A 109 -1.90 -7.82 -5.72
C TRP A 109 -0.39 -7.75 -5.99
N LYS A 110 0.02 -7.56 -7.24
CA LYS A 110 1.44 -7.39 -7.60
C LYS A 110 2.05 -6.14 -6.94
N TRP A 111 1.29 -5.05 -6.83
CA TRP A 111 1.70 -3.87 -6.08
C TRP A 111 1.92 -4.16 -4.61
N VAL A 112 1.00 -4.90 -3.97
CA VAL A 112 1.16 -5.30 -2.56
C VAL A 112 2.37 -6.19 -2.36
N ASP A 113 2.63 -7.15 -3.25
CA ASP A 113 3.84 -7.98 -3.19
C ASP A 113 5.11 -7.15 -3.29
N LEU A 114 5.12 -6.17 -4.21
CA LEU A 114 6.24 -5.25 -4.38
C LEU A 114 6.50 -4.45 -3.10
N PHE A 115 5.45 -3.92 -2.46
CA PHE A 115 5.57 -3.19 -1.20
C PHE A 115 6.16 -4.07 -0.09
N ILE A 116 5.69 -5.32 0.03
CA ILE A 116 6.25 -6.27 0.99
C ILE A 116 7.72 -6.53 0.70
N HIS A 117 8.08 -6.79 -0.55
CA HIS A 117 9.45 -7.05 -0.97
C HIS A 117 10.39 -5.89 -0.65
N ILE A 118 9.99 -4.66 -0.97
CA ILE A 118 10.77 -3.45 -0.65
C ILE A 118 10.91 -3.29 0.87
N SER A 119 9.83 -3.52 1.63
CA SER A 119 9.86 -3.43 3.09
C SER A 119 10.78 -4.47 3.73
N ASP A 120 10.82 -5.70 3.20
CA ASP A 120 11.71 -6.76 3.68
C ASP A 120 13.18 -6.45 3.37
N LYS A 121 13.48 -5.82 2.22
CA LYS A 121 14.82 -5.27 1.94
C LYS A 121 15.22 -4.21 2.97
N TYR A 122 14.31 -3.30 3.30
CA TYR A 122 14.56 -2.23 4.28
C TYR A 122 14.89 -2.79 5.67
N VAL A 123 14.12 -3.77 6.15
CA VAL A 123 14.39 -4.43 7.44
C VAL A 123 15.78 -5.08 7.47
N LYS A 124 16.17 -5.77 6.39
CA LYS A 124 17.52 -6.37 6.28
C LYS A 124 18.63 -5.33 6.26
N ALA A 125 18.42 -4.20 5.60
CA ALA A 125 19.41 -3.12 5.56
C ALA A 125 19.59 -2.43 6.93
N LYS A 126 18.53 -2.39 7.76
CA LYS A 126 18.54 -1.79 9.10
C LYS A 126 19.15 -2.70 10.18
N ASN A 127 19.04 -4.02 10.00
CA ASN A 127 19.60 -5.05 10.88
C ASN A 127 20.58 -5.93 10.08
N PRO A 128 21.77 -5.42 9.73
CA PRO A 128 22.74 -6.13 8.88
C PRO A 128 23.31 -7.39 9.51
#